data_AF-A0A9W6UC59-F1
#
_entry.id   AF-A0A9W6UC59-F1
#
_cell.length_a   1.000
_cell.length_b   1.000
_cell.length_c   1.000
_cell.angle_alpha   90.00
_cell.angle_beta   90.00
_cell.angle_gamma   90.00
#
_symmetry.space_group_name_H-M   'P 1'
#
loop_
_entity.id
_entity.type
_entity.pdbx_description
1 polymer ?
#
loop_
_entity_poly.entity_id
_entity_poly.type
_entity_poly.pdbx_seq_one_letter_code
_entity_poly.pdbx_strand_id
1 'polypeptide(L)'
;MWSSYAALRAEVAQWADDHRDVEVEGQLMHQRRISRKCSFFDLASVAAGPDGERERLEVILKIIDGQLSLDEIDSIRYQVKVGDIVRVRGFVERLEDGTSILVHARDITVVRAWKDENPGVTFLPLPTVVTTSNKRQQEGGNEQGQQQTTTTKVAERVHCKFWINSKTCQHGDKCEFFHVSDAERKDERAKWLKERLHLKRVRAHIDEDPLDPHGKTGKQQRAQVFVEWLVKMFGAEFLASGKGVVDVAGGRGSVSFELWNKRRLPCTLIEPVSWAR
;
A
#
# COMPACT_ATOMS: atom_id res chain seq x y z
N MET A 1 5.23 3.65 30.91
CA MET A 1 4.99 2.53 29.99
C MET A 1 3.50 2.25 29.95
N TRP A 2 2.86 2.42 28.79
CA TRP A 2 1.43 2.17 28.61
C TRP A 2 1.21 0.83 27.90
N SER A 3 0.42 -0.05 28.51
CA SER A 3 -0.06 -1.32 27.93
C SER A 3 -1.57 -1.30 27.63
N SER A 4 -2.30 -0.32 28.18
CA SER A 4 -3.65 0.07 27.76
C SER A 4 -3.58 1.37 26.96
N TYR A 5 -4.09 1.33 25.75
CA TYR A 5 -4.18 2.45 24.84
C TYR A 5 -5.38 3.34 25.15
N ALA A 6 -6.45 2.81 25.76
CA ALA A 6 -7.55 3.64 26.27
C ALA A 6 -7.07 4.57 27.39
N ALA A 7 -6.26 4.05 28.33
CA ALA A 7 -5.64 4.87 29.37
C ALA A 7 -4.72 5.94 28.78
N LEU A 8 -3.90 5.57 27.78
CA LEU A 8 -3.05 6.52 27.06
C LEU A 8 -3.88 7.63 26.39
N ARG A 9 -4.97 7.29 25.68
CA ARG A 9 -5.86 8.27 25.04
C ARG A 9 -6.49 9.22 26.06
N ALA A 10 -6.95 8.69 27.20
CA ALA A 10 -7.55 9.50 28.26
C ALA A 10 -6.55 10.49 28.87
N GLU A 11 -5.29 10.08 29.03
CA GLU A 11 -4.22 10.94 29.54
C GLU A 11 -3.81 12.01 28.52
N VAL A 12 -3.61 11.62 27.25
CA VAL A 12 -3.29 12.53 26.14
C VAL A 12 -4.36 13.59 25.95
N ALA A 13 -5.64 13.25 26.13
CA ALA A 13 -6.75 14.21 26.04
C ALA A 13 -6.62 15.36 27.07
N GLN A 14 -5.92 15.14 28.17
CA GLN A 14 -5.69 16.15 29.22
C GLN A 14 -4.38 16.94 29.01
N TRP A 15 -3.55 16.56 28.04
CA TRP A 15 -2.27 17.23 27.81
C TRP A 15 -2.47 18.59 27.12
N ALA A 16 -1.76 19.59 27.64
CA ALA A 16 -1.72 20.93 27.07
C ALA A 16 -0.84 21.02 25.82
N ASP A 17 0.12 20.11 25.65
CA ASP A 17 1.08 20.08 24.55
C ASP A 17 1.05 18.73 23.86
N ASP A 18 1.09 18.77 22.53
CA ASP A 18 1.35 17.59 21.71
C ASP A 18 2.87 17.30 21.77
N HIS A 19 3.30 16.08 21.44
CA HIS A 19 4.74 15.71 21.45
C HIS A 19 5.41 15.38 22.80
N ARG A 20 4.64 15.05 23.85
CA ARG A 20 5.24 14.42 25.04
C ARG A 20 5.76 13.02 24.72
N ASP A 21 6.92 12.71 25.28
CA ASP A 21 7.54 11.39 25.14
C ASP A 21 6.70 10.31 25.81
N VAL A 22 6.46 9.23 25.07
CA VAL A 22 5.73 8.05 25.50
C VAL A 22 6.50 6.76 25.23
N GLU A 23 6.14 5.73 25.98
CA GLU A 23 6.64 4.37 25.80
C GLU A 23 5.45 3.41 25.86
N VAL A 24 5.08 2.81 24.73
CA VAL A 24 3.92 1.92 24.60
C VAL A 24 4.37 0.50 24.30
N GLU A 25 3.67 -0.49 24.84
CA GLU A 25 3.91 -1.91 24.55
C GLU A 25 2.69 -2.53 23.85
N GLY A 26 2.93 -3.32 22.81
CA GLY A 26 1.88 -3.89 21.99
C GLY A 26 2.31 -5.06 21.13
N GLN A 27 1.35 -5.87 20.70
CA GLN A 27 1.60 -6.87 19.67
C GLN A 27 1.48 -6.25 18.28
N LEU A 28 2.49 -6.48 17.44
CA LEU A 28 2.54 -5.98 16.08
C LEU A 28 1.56 -6.72 15.18
N MET A 29 0.43 -6.12 14.87
CA MET A 29 -0.62 -6.73 14.04
C MET A 29 -0.35 -6.55 12.55
N HIS A 30 0.12 -5.37 12.17
CA HIS A 30 0.36 -5.07 10.76
C HIS A 30 1.52 -4.08 10.58
N GLN A 31 2.19 -4.18 9.44
CA GLN A 31 3.25 -3.25 9.02
C GLN A 31 3.01 -2.82 7.57
N ARG A 32 2.90 -1.51 7.34
CA ARG A 32 2.77 -0.90 6.01
C ARG A 32 3.99 -0.06 5.72
N ARG A 33 4.76 -0.46 4.71
CA ARG A 33 5.91 0.32 4.22
C ARG A 33 5.45 1.24 3.10
N ILE A 34 5.37 2.54 3.39
CA ILE A 34 4.90 3.54 2.41
C ILE A 34 6.08 4.00 1.54
N SER A 35 7.23 4.23 2.16
CA SER A 35 8.47 4.60 1.47
C SER A 35 9.69 4.14 2.26
N ARG A 36 10.89 4.34 1.72
CA ARG A 36 12.13 4.09 2.47
C ARG A 36 12.23 4.94 3.75
N LYS A 37 11.55 6.08 3.82
CA LYS A 37 11.57 7.00 4.97
C LYS A 37 10.36 6.92 5.88
N CYS A 38 9.33 6.13 5.55
CA CYS A 38 8.08 6.11 6.29
C CYS A 38 7.45 4.71 6.36
N SER A 39 7.06 4.28 7.56
CA SER A 39 6.29 3.06 7.78
C SER A 39 5.23 3.29 8.85
N PHE A 40 4.10 2.61 8.68
CA PHE A 40 3.07 2.52 9.70
C PHE A 40 3.06 1.13 10.30
N PHE A 41 2.81 1.07 11.59
CA PHE A 41 2.65 -0.14 12.36
C PHE A 41 1.31 -0.06 13.11
N ASP A 42 0.60 -1.17 13.14
CA ASP A 42 -0.66 -1.30 13.87
C ASP A 42 -0.42 -2.23 15.05
N LEU A 43 -0.60 -1.70 16.26
CA LEU A 43 -0.41 -2.45 17.50
C LEU A 43 -1.76 -2.83 18.11
N ALA A 44 -1.83 -4.03 18.67
CA ALA A 44 -2.91 -4.44 19.58
C ALA A 44 -2.39 -4.46 21.02
N SER A 45 -3.20 -4.06 22.01
CA SER A 45 -2.88 -4.17 23.43
C SER A 45 -2.52 -5.61 23.79
N VAL A 46 -1.53 -5.86 24.65
CA VAL A 46 -1.11 -7.24 24.97
C VAL A 46 -2.24 -8.02 25.66
N ALA A 47 -2.93 -7.38 26.60
CA ALA A 47 -4.12 -7.94 27.22
C ALA A 47 -5.38 -7.62 26.39
N ALA A 48 -6.31 -8.57 26.37
CA ALA A 48 -7.67 -8.32 25.91
C ALA A 48 -8.48 -7.61 26.99
N GLY A 49 -9.38 -6.72 26.57
CA GLY A 49 -10.36 -6.09 27.46
C GLY A 49 -11.42 -7.09 27.95
N PRO A 50 -12.37 -6.63 28.78
CA PRO A 50 -13.43 -7.47 29.35
C PRO A 50 -14.24 -8.24 28.29
N ASP A 51 -14.42 -7.64 27.11
CA ASP A 51 -15.20 -8.19 26.00
C ASP A 51 -14.37 -9.09 25.05
N GLY A 52 -13.11 -9.37 25.40
CA GLY A 52 -12.18 -10.14 24.55
C GLY A 52 -11.56 -9.34 23.40
N GLU A 53 -12.01 -8.10 23.19
CA GLU A 53 -11.46 -7.17 22.20
C GLU A 53 -10.12 -6.59 22.65
N ARG A 54 -9.22 -6.37 21.70
CA ARG A 54 -7.90 -5.78 21.96
C ARG A 54 -7.85 -4.38 21.40
N GLU A 55 -7.43 -3.44 22.23
CA GLU A 55 -7.34 -2.03 21.85
C GLU A 55 -6.30 -1.87 20.74
N ARG A 56 -6.56 -0.96 19.79
CA ARG A 56 -5.66 -0.70 18.65
C ARG A 56 -5.00 0.66 18.74
N LEU A 57 -3.74 0.72 18.30
CA LEU A 57 -2.93 1.93 18.27
C LEU A 57 -2.10 1.96 17.00
N GLU A 58 -2.23 3.05 16.25
CA GLU A 58 -1.41 3.29 15.07
C GLU A 58 -0.11 3.99 15.48
N VAL A 59 0.99 3.50 14.90
CA VAL A 59 2.34 4.01 15.13
C VAL A 59 2.96 4.34 13.78
N ILE A 60 3.57 5.52 13.66
CA ILE A 60 4.32 5.93 12.49
C ILE A 60 5.81 5.99 12.82
N LEU A 61 6.64 5.36 11.97
CA LEU A 61 8.08 5.50 11.97
C LEU A 61 8.46 6.29 10.72
N LYS A 62 8.82 7.56 10.91
CA LYS A 62 9.28 8.44 9.82
C LYS A 62 10.49 9.25 10.27
N ILE A 63 11.29 9.71 9.32
CA ILE A 63 12.32 10.72 9.60
C ILE A 63 11.61 12.03 9.89
N ILE A 64 11.78 12.54 11.11
CA ILE A 64 11.28 13.84 11.57
C ILE A 64 12.51 14.60 12.05
N ASP A 65 12.74 15.79 11.49
CA ASP A 65 13.78 16.73 11.93
C ASP A 65 15.19 16.11 12.09
N GLY A 66 15.51 15.12 11.26
CA GLY A 66 16.81 14.43 11.29
C GLY A 66 17.05 13.53 12.51
N GLN A 67 16.03 13.27 13.35
CA GLN A 67 16.17 12.44 14.56
C GLN A 67 16.47 10.97 14.29
N LEU A 68 16.18 10.49 13.07
CA LEU A 68 16.49 9.12 12.63
C LEU A 68 17.20 9.14 11.28
N SER A 69 18.28 8.39 11.18
CA SER A 69 18.95 8.08 9.93
C SER A 69 18.19 7.02 9.13
N LEU A 70 18.52 6.90 7.83
CA LEU A 70 17.97 5.85 6.98
C LEU A 70 18.35 4.44 7.47
N ASP A 71 19.56 4.29 8.01
CA ASP A 71 20.09 3.00 8.44
C ASP A 71 19.43 2.53 9.74
N GLU A 72 19.11 3.45 10.66
CA GLU A 72 18.33 3.15 11.87
C GLU A 72 16.91 2.69 11.51
N ILE A 73 16.24 3.39 10.59
CA ILE A 73 14.91 2.97 10.11
C ILE A 73 14.97 1.59 9.46
N ASP A 74 15.95 1.35 8.59
CA ASP A 74 16.10 0.06 7.92
C ASP A 74 16.43 -1.07 8.93
N SER A 75 17.22 -0.77 9.97
CA SER A 75 17.53 -1.68 11.08
C SER A 75 16.29 -2.04 11.91
N ILE A 76 15.52 -1.04 12.35
CA ILE A 76 14.28 -1.25 13.11
C ILE A 76 13.31 -2.13 12.30
N ARG A 77 13.11 -1.80 11.01
CA ARG A 77 12.22 -2.57 10.11
C ARG A 77 12.69 -4.00 9.87
N TYR A 78 13.99 -4.23 9.90
CA TYR A 78 14.56 -5.56 9.74
C TYR A 78 14.34 -6.41 10.99
N GLN A 79 14.45 -5.81 12.18
CA GLN A 79 14.32 -6.51 13.46
C GLN A 79 12.88 -6.90 13.76
N VAL A 80 11.92 -5.99 13.59
CA VAL A 80 10.52 -6.26 13.96
C VAL A 80 9.81 -7.16 12.94
N LYS A 81 8.98 -8.09 13.44
CA LYS A 81 8.10 -8.95 12.65
C LYS A 81 6.66 -8.86 13.15
N VAL A 82 5.73 -8.99 12.21
CA VAL A 82 4.31 -9.10 12.52
C VAL A 82 4.10 -10.32 13.42
N GLY A 83 3.40 -10.11 14.54
CA GLY A 83 3.21 -11.05 15.64
C GLY A 83 4.04 -10.73 16.88
N ASP A 84 5.17 -10.04 16.74
CA ASP A 84 6.06 -9.74 17.87
C ASP A 84 5.38 -8.83 18.90
N ILE A 85 5.69 -9.04 20.18
CA ILE A 85 5.44 -8.05 21.22
C ILE A 85 6.58 -7.05 21.15
N VAL A 86 6.25 -5.82 20.81
CA VAL A 86 7.19 -4.72 20.64
C VAL A 86 6.91 -3.63 21.64
N ARG A 87 7.97 -2.90 21.97
CA ARG A 87 7.94 -1.69 22.76
C ARG A 87 8.35 -0.55 21.86
N VAL A 88 7.52 0.49 21.83
CA VAL A 88 7.71 1.68 21.00
C VAL A 88 7.98 2.85 21.92
N ARG A 89 9.12 3.51 21.72
CA ARG A 89 9.43 4.80 22.34
C ARG A 89 9.22 5.89 21.30
N GLY A 90 8.54 6.96 21.67
CA GLY A 90 8.14 7.98 20.72
C GLY A 90 7.45 9.15 21.38
N PHE A 91 6.64 9.86 20.61
CA PHE A 91 5.75 10.91 21.12
C PHE A 91 4.37 10.81 20.48
N VAL A 92 3.37 11.45 21.08
CA VAL A 92 1.98 11.39 20.59
C VAL A 92 1.61 12.65 19.80
N GLU A 93 0.89 12.45 18.70
CA GLU A 93 0.15 13.47 17.96
C GLU A 93 -1.36 13.19 18.09
N ARG A 94 -2.15 14.19 18.49
CA ARG A 94 -3.63 14.12 18.41
C ARG A 94 -4.09 14.36 16.98
N LEU A 95 -5.00 13.52 16.50
CA LEU A 95 -5.60 13.68 15.17
C LEU A 95 -6.80 14.64 15.22
N GLU A 96 -7.27 15.08 14.05
CA GLU A 96 -8.32 16.12 13.91
C GLU A 96 -9.64 15.80 14.63
N ASP A 97 -9.93 14.51 14.87
CA ASP A 97 -11.12 14.07 15.60
C ASP A 97 -11.02 14.21 17.13
N GLY A 98 -9.85 14.60 17.65
CA GLY A 98 -9.57 14.81 19.08
C GLY A 98 -9.55 13.54 19.95
N THR A 99 -10.08 12.43 19.46
CA THR A 99 -10.16 11.13 20.16
C THR A 99 -9.10 10.15 19.67
N SER A 100 -8.70 10.26 18.41
CA SER A 100 -7.66 9.42 17.82
C SER A 100 -6.29 10.05 18.03
N ILE A 101 -5.32 9.18 18.23
CA ILE A 101 -3.93 9.56 18.47
C ILE A 101 -3.04 8.70 17.58
N LEU A 102 -1.93 9.30 17.14
CA LEU A 102 -0.87 8.66 16.38
C LEU A 102 0.43 8.74 17.17
N VAL A 103 1.11 7.60 17.36
CA VAL A 103 2.42 7.58 18.02
C VAL A 103 3.52 7.68 16.97
N HIS A 104 4.37 8.71 17.08
CA HIS A 104 5.59 8.85 16.28
C HIS A 104 6.72 8.10 16.97
N ALA A 105 7.06 6.94 16.45
CA ALA A 105 8.15 6.13 16.96
C ALA A 105 9.50 6.80 16.67
N ARG A 106 10.30 6.97 17.73
CA ARG A 106 11.74 7.20 17.65
C ARG A 106 12.50 5.89 17.71
N ASP A 107 11.95 4.87 18.36
CA ASP A 107 12.56 3.53 18.44
C ASP A 107 11.48 2.46 18.60
N ILE A 108 11.76 1.25 18.11
CA ILE A 108 10.91 0.08 18.27
C ILE A 108 11.79 -1.14 18.57
N THR A 109 11.67 -1.65 19.79
CA THR A 109 12.43 -2.82 20.27
C THR A 109 11.53 -4.04 20.41
N VAL A 110 11.99 -5.20 19.96
CA VAL A 110 11.30 -6.48 20.17
C VAL A 110 11.48 -6.91 21.63
N VAL A 111 10.36 -7.07 22.35
CA VAL A 111 10.33 -7.56 23.73
C VAL A 111 10.22 -9.09 23.72
N ARG A 112 9.28 -9.62 22.92
CA ARG A 112 9.06 -11.07 22.75
C ARG A 112 8.78 -11.36 21.29
N ALA A 113 9.61 -12.20 20.67
CA ALA A 113 9.44 -12.54 19.26
C ALA A 113 8.41 -13.66 19.10
N TRP A 114 7.45 -13.49 18.18
CA TRP A 114 6.38 -14.47 17.97
C TRP A 114 6.93 -15.85 17.61
N LYS A 115 7.94 -15.88 16.73
CA LYS A 115 8.56 -17.11 16.23
C LYS A 115 9.21 -17.95 17.33
N ASP A 116 9.64 -17.32 18.42
CA ASP A 116 10.35 -17.98 19.51
C ASP A 116 9.34 -18.58 20.50
N GLU A 117 8.24 -17.87 20.77
CA GLU A 117 7.13 -18.36 21.60
C GLU A 117 6.23 -19.36 20.86
N ASN A 118 6.15 -19.27 19.52
CA ASN A 118 5.25 -20.07 18.68
C ASN A 118 6.01 -20.69 17.49
N PRO A 119 6.95 -21.63 17.76
CA PRO A 119 7.78 -22.21 16.73
C PRO A 119 6.94 -22.96 15.69
N GLY A 120 7.16 -22.67 14.41
CA GLY A 120 6.45 -23.29 13.28
C GLY A 120 5.03 -22.76 13.05
N VAL A 121 4.51 -21.87 13.89
CA VAL A 121 3.18 -21.30 13.74
C VAL A 121 3.27 -19.91 13.15
N THR A 122 2.57 -19.69 12.03
CA THR A 122 2.49 -18.37 11.40
C THR A 122 1.54 -17.49 12.20
N PHE A 123 1.95 -16.27 12.54
CA PHE A 123 1.06 -15.30 13.15
C PHE A 123 -0.07 -14.91 12.19
N LEU A 124 -1.31 -15.00 12.66
CA LEU A 124 -2.50 -14.58 11.93
C LEU A 124 -3.07 -13.33 12.60
N PRO A 125 -2.85 -12.13 12.04
CA PRO A 125 -3.38 -10.91 12.63
C PRO A 125 -4.91 -10.92 12.55
N LEU A 126 -5.57 -10.67 13.67
CA LEU A 126 -7.01 -10.45 13.68
C LEU A 126 -7.32 -9.15 12.92
N PRO A 127 -8.21 -9.19 11.91
CA PRO A 127 -8.61 -7.99 11.20
C PRO A 127 -9.23 -7.02 12.20
N THR A 128 -8.87 -5.74 12.09
CA THR A 128 -9.66 -4.66 12.70
C THR A 128 -11.05 -4.81 12.10
N VAL A 129 -12.04 -5.21 12.90
CA VAL A 129 -13.44 -5.22 12.45
C VAL A 129 -13.83 -3.75 12.29
N VAL A 130 -13.48 -3.19 11.13
CA VAL A 130 -14.16 -1.99 10.66
C VAL A 130 -15.57 -2.49 10.43
N THR A 131 -16.53 -2.03 11.21
CA THR A 131 -17.95 -2.16 10.91
C THR A 131 -18.23 -1.36 9.63
N THR A 132 -17.72 -1.86 8.50
CA THR A 132 -18.18 -1.43 7.19
C THR A 132 -19.57 -2.04 7.06
N SER A 133 -20.57 -1.22 7.37
CA SER A 133 -21.90 -1.41 6.83
C SER A 133 -21.76 -1.83 5.36
N ASN A 134 -22.31 -3.01 5.05
CA ASN A 134 -22.23 -3.67 3.75
C ASN A 134 -22.71 -2.73 2.62
N LYS A 135 -21.81 -1.90 2.09
CA LYS A 135 -21.96 -1.13 0.85
C LYS A 135 -21.10 -1.76 -0.24
N ARG A 136 -21.35 -3.04 -0.53
CA ARG A 136 -20.80 -3.74 -1.72
C ARG A 136 -21.84 -4.52 -2.50
N GLN A 137 -23.12 -4.21 -2.32
CA GLN A 137 -24.18 -4.56 -3.25
C GLN A 137 -24.94 -3.28 -3.62
N GLN A 138 -24.59 -2.70 -4.77
CA GLN A 138 -25.38 -1.80 -5.62
C GLN A 138 -24.41 -0.89 -6.37
N GLU A 139 -23.80 -1.45 -7.41
CA GLU A 139 -23.38 -0.71 -8.60
C GLU A 139 -23.28 -1.76 -9.70
N GLY A 140 -24.46 -2.18 -10.14
CA GLY A 140 -24.69 -3.03 -11.29
C GLY A 140 -26.05 -2.58 -11.83
N GLY A 141 -26.01 -1.79 -12.89
CA GLY A 141 -27.17 -1.16 -13.50
C GLY A 141 -28.24 -2.17 -13.94
N ASN A 142 -29.47 -1.68 -13.90
CA ASN A 142 -30.63 -2.24 -14.59
C ASN A 142 -30.28 -2.66 -16.01
N GLU A 143 -30.75 -3.83 -16.43
CA GLU A 143 -31.54 -3.95 -17.66
C GLU A 143 -32.39 -5.23 -17.65
N GLN A 144 -33.58 -5.09 -18.21
CA GLN A 144 -34.76 -5.91 -18.01
C GLN A 144 -34.80 -7.14 -18.91
N GLY A 145 -35.35 -8.23 -18.36
CA GLY A 145 -36.25 -9.17 -19.05
C GLY A 145 -35.69 -10.04 -20.19
N GLN A 146 -35.51 -11.34 -19.92
CA GLN A 146 -36.35 -12.40 -20.50
C GLN A 146 -35.98 -13.80 -19.99
N GLN A 147 -37.03 -14.48 -19.52
CA GLN A 147 -37.31 -15.93 -19.49
C GLN A 147 -36.18 -16.95 -19.29
N GLN A 148 -36.23 -17.53 -18.08
CA GLN A 148 -36.02 -18.94 -17.74
C GLN A 148 -35.63 -19.89 -18.89
N THR A 149 -34.38 -20.34 -18.84
CA THR A 149 -34.06 -21.75 -19.11
C THR A 149 -33.19 -22.26 -17.97
N THR A 150 -33.72 -23.25 -17.25
CA THR A 150 -33.08 -23.98 -16.15
C THR A 150 -31.88 -24.76 -16.69
N THR A 151 -30.70 -24.16 -16.58
CA THR A 151 -29.42 -24.87 -16.62
C THR A 151 -28.72 -24.64 -15.30
N THR A 152 -28.39 -25.73 -14.63
CA THR A 152 -27.73 -25.79 -13.32
C THR A 152 -26.36 -25.11 -13.40
N LYS A 153 -26.31 -23.78 -13.21
CA LYS A 153 -25.05 -23.04 -13.09
C LYS A 153 -24.35 -23.53 -11.82
N VAL A 154 -23.32 -24.33 -11.99
CA VAL A 154 -22.32 -24.57 -10.94
C VAL A 154 -21.83 -23.19 -10.52
N ALA A 155 -22.12 -22.77 -9.29
CA ALA A 155 -21.62 -21.52 -8.75
C ALA A 155 -20.09 -21.58 -8.80
N GLU A 156 -19.50 -20.80 -9.71
CA GLU A 156 -18.07 -20.80 -9.95
C GLU A 156 -17.37 -20.33 -8.66
N ARG A 157 -16.66 -21.26 -8.00
CA ARG A 157 -16.10 -21.00 -6.67
C ARG A 157 -14.96 -19.99 -6.79
N VAL A 158 -15.12 -18.81 -6.19
CA VAL A 158 -14.12 -17.74 -6.24
C VAL A 158 -12.94 -18.08 -5.33
N HIS A 159 -11.73 -18.06 -5.89
CA HIS A 159 -10.48 -18.30 -5.14
C HIS A 159 -10.23 -17.26 -4.04
N CYS A 160 -9.81 -17.74 -2.87
CA CYS A 160 -9.34 -16.88 -1.78
C CYS A 160 -8.05 -16.15 -2.19
N LYS A 161 -8.10 -14.82 -2.25
CA LYS A 161 -6.96 -13.97 -2.61
C LYS A 161 -5.74 -14.21 -1.71
N PHE A 162 -5.95 -14.43 -0.42
CA PHE A 162 -4.86 -14.62 0.54
C PHE A 162 -4.22 -15.99 0.35
N TRP A 163 -5.03 -17.06 0.38
CA TRP A 163 -4.57 -18.42 0.17
C TRP A 163 -3.80 -18.61 -1.15
N ILE A 164 -4.37 -18.15 -2.28
CA ILE A 164 -3.76 -18.37 -3.60
C ILE A 164 -2.40 -17.67 -3.74
N ASN A 165 -2.19 -16.55 -3.05
CA ASN A 165 -0.93 -15.79 -3.11
C ASN A 165 0.09 -16.21 -2.05
N SER A 166 -0.32 -16.33 -0.79
CA SER A 166 0.59 -16.50 0.35
C SER A 166 0.51 -17.85 1.05
N LYS A 167 -0.40 -18.75 0.65
CA LYS A 167 -0.64 -20.05 1.30
C LYS A 167 -1.15 -19.93 2.75
N THR A 168 -1.55 -18.72 3.14
CA THR A 168 -1.99 -18.37 4.48
C THR A 168 -3.28 -17.58 4.35
N CYS A 169 -4.33 -18.04 5.02
CA CYS A 169 -5.61 -17.34 5.10
C CYS A 169 -5.99 -17.21 6.57
N GLN A 170 -6.35 -16.00 6.99
CA GLN A 170 -6.76 -15.71 8.37
C GLN A 170 -8.01 -16.51 8.82
N HIS A 171 -8.84 -16.95 7.86
CA HIS A 171 -10.05 -17.70 8.14
C HIS A 171 -9.84 -19.22 8.15
N GLY A 172 -8.65 -19.70 7.76
CA GLY A 172 -8.34 -21.14 7.68
C GLY A 172 -9.44 -21.92 6.96
N ASP A 173 -9.89 -23.01 7.58
CA ASP A 173 -10.94 -23.88 7.05
C ASP A 173 -12.35 -23.25 7.07
N LYS A 174 -12.53 -22.14 7.80
CA LYS A 174 -13.79 -21.39 7.86
C LYS A 174 -13.89 -20.34 6.75
N CYS A 175 -12.95 -20.30 5.81
CA CYS A 175 -12.99 -19.32 4.72
C CYS A 175 -14.13 -19.63 3.74
N GLU A 176 -14.97 -18.63 3.46
CA GLU A 176 -16.04 -18.72 2.46
C GLU A 176 -15.50 -18.82 1.03
N PHE A 177 -14.25 -18.41 0.82
CA PHE A 177 -13.58 -18.45 -0.47
C PHE A 177 -12.81 -19.75 -0.67
N PHE A 178 -12.67 -20.17 -1.93
CA PHE A 178 -12.06 -21.45 -2.25
C PHE A 178 -10.55 -21.47 -2.00
N HIS A 179 -10.11 -22.46 -1.21
CA HIS A 179 -8.71 -22.79 -0.98
C HIS A 179 -8.34 -23.98 -1.87
N VAL A 180 -7.47 -23.73 -2.84
CA VAL A 180 -6.90 -24.76 -3.72
C VAL A 180 -5.90 -25.63 -2.96
N SER A 181 -5.75 -26.87 -3.40
CA SER A 181 -4.68 -27.74 -2.90
C SER A 181 -3.30 -27.18 -3.26
N ASP A 182 -2.29 -27.63 -2.51
CA ASP A 182 -0.89 -27.23 -2.73
C ASP A 182 -0.38 -27.61 -4.12
N ALA A 183 -0.81 -28.77 -4.63
CA ALA A 183 -0.44 -29.27 -5.94
C ALA A 183 -0.98 -28.39 -7.07
N GLU A 184 -2.22 -27.90 -6.94
CA GLU A 184 -2.93 -27.16 -8.00
C GLU A 184 -2.68 -25.64 -7.92
N ARG A 185 -2.16 -25.14 -6.79
CA ARG A 185 -2.04 -23.70 -6.52
C ARG A 185 -1.27 -22.93 -7.59
N LYS A 186 -0.20 -23.51 -8.13
CA LYS A 186 0.64 -22.82 -9.12
C LYS A 186 -0.17 -22.50 -10.38
N ASP A 187 -0.93 -23.48 -10.85
CA ASP A 187 -1.70 -23.38 -12.09
C ASP A 187 -2.95 -22.54 -11.88
N GLU A 188 -3.66 -22.73 -10.76
CA GLU A 188 -4.82 -21.90 -10.40
C GLU A 188 -4.43 -20.44 -10.15
N ARG A 189 -3.26 -20.19 -9.54
CA ARG A 189 -2.74 -18.82 -9.42
C ARG A 189 -2.47 -18.19 -10.78
N ALA A 190 -1.95 -18.93 -11.74
CA ALA A 190 -1.71 -18.42 -13.09
C ALA A 190 -3.03 -18.04 -13.78
N LYS A 191 -4.07 -18.89 -13.67
CA LYS A 191 -5.42 -18.60 -14.17
C LYS A 191 -6.02 -17.37 -13.48
N TRP A 192 -5.97 -17.33 -12.15
CA TRP A 192 -6.49 -16.21 -11.35
C TRP A 192 -5.80 -14.88 -11.70
N LEU A 193 -4.47 -14.89 -11.88
CA LEU A 193 -3.72 -13.71 -12.29
C LEU A 193 -4.09 -13.26 -13.70
N LYS A 194 -4.21 -14.19 -14.66
CA LYS A 194 -4.60 -13.90 -16.04
C LYS A 194 -5.97 -13.22 -16.07
N GLU A 195 -6.94 -13.78 -15.35
CA GLU A 195 -8.29 -13.24 -15.25
C GLU A 195 -8.32 -11.85 -14.59
N ARG A 196 -7.65 -11.69 -13.46
CA ARG A 196 -7.58 -10.39 -12.78
C ARG A 196 -6.89 -9.31 -13.60
N LEU A 197 -5.84 -9.66 -14.34
CA LEU A 197 -5.18 -8.74 -15.26
C LEU A 197 -6.10 -8.36 -16.43
N HIS A 198 -6.91 -9.29 -16.92
CA HIS A 198 -7.94 -9.02 -17.93
C HIS A 198 -9.01 -8.07 -17.38
N LEU A 199 -9.65 -8.40 -16.26
CA LEU A 199 -10.67 -7.55 -15.62
C LEU A 199 -10.15 -6.16 -15.26
N LYS A 200 -8.90 -6.05 -14.78
CA LYS A 200 -8.28 -4.74 -14.52
C LYS A 200 -8.14 -3.89 -15.79
N ARG A 201 -7.88 -4.52 -16.93
CA ARG A 201 -7.79 -3.84 -18.23
C ARG A 201 -9.16 -3.42 -18.74
N VAL A 202 -10.15 -4.31 -18.67
CA VAL A 202 -11.55 -3.99 -19.03
C VAL A 202 -12.05 -2.80 -18.23
N ARG A 203 -11.83 -2.79 -16.91
CA ARG A 203 -12.21 -1.65 -16.05
C ARG A 203 -11.44 -0.35 -16.31
N ALA A 204 -10.25 -0.46 -16.92
CA ALA A 204 -9.44 0.70 -17.29
C ALA A 204 -9.70 1.15 -18.74
N HIS A 205 -10.62 0.48 -19.44
CA HIS A 205 -11.17 0.93 -20.71
C HIS A 205 -12.10 2.11 -20.43
N ILE A 206 -11.96 3.18 -21.19
CA ILE A 206 -12.90 4.29 -21.23
C ILE A 206 -13.56 4.20 -22.60
N ASP A 207 -14.89 4.15 -22.67
CA ASP A 207 -15.62 3.84 -23.91
C ASP A 207 -15.36 4.84 -25.04
N GLU A 208 -14.97 6.06 -24.69
CA GLU A 208 -14.59 7.12 -25.64
C GLU A 208 -13.06 7.23 -25.88
N ASP A 209 -12.24 6.34 -25.33
CA ASP A 209 -10.79 6.33 -25.61
C ASP A 209 -10.55 5.64 -26.97
N PRO A 210 -10.14 6.37 -28.02
CA PRO A 210 -9.91 5.80 -29.34
C PRO A 210 -8.66 4.89 -29.38
N LEU A 211 -7.89 4.81 -28.30
CA LEU A 211 -6.69 4.01 -28.20
C LEU A 211 -7.00 2.61 -27.67
N ASP A 212 -6.57 1.59 -28.42
CA ASP A 212 -6.66 0.19 -27.99
C ASP A 212 -5.99 -0.02 -26.62
N PRO A 213 -6.72 -0.47 -25.58
CA PRO A 213 -6.14 -0.78 -24.28
C PRO A 213 -5.10 -1.90 -24.32
N HIS A 214 -5.13 -2.75 -25.36
CA HIS A 214 -4.12 -3.77 -25.61
C HIS A 214 -2.83 -3.22 -26.26
N GLY A 215 -2.86 -2.00 -26.78
CA GLY A 215 -1.72 -1.29 -27.37
C GLY A 215 -0.88 -0.47 -26.38
N LYS A 216 -1.21 -0.46 -25.08
CA LYS A 216 -0.46 0.31 -24.06
C LYS A 216 0.98 -0.21 -23.96
N THR A 217 1.89 0.49 -24.61
CA THR A 217 3.34 0.29 -24.51
C THR A 217 3.82 0.48 -23.07
N GLY A 218 4.94 -0.17 -22.72
CA GLY A 218 5.44 -0.18 -21.34
C GLY A 218 5.68 1.24 -20.81
N LYS A 219 5.54 1.47 -19.50
CA LYS A 219 5.73 2.80 -18.88
C LYS A 219 7.06 3.48 -19.23
N GLN A 220 8.08 2.69 -19.55
CA GLN A 220 9.42 3.14 -19.97
C GLN A 220 9.43 3.78 -21.36
N GLN A 221 8.47 3.46 -22.23
CA GLN A 221 8.38 3.97 -23.61
C GLN A 221 7.56 5.27 -23.71
N ARG A 222 7.00 5.79 -22.60
CA ARG A 222 6.16 7.01 -22.64
C ARG A 222 6.90 8.22 -23.19
N ALA A 223 8.17 8.38 -22.81
CA ALA A 223 9.00 9.47 -23.34
C ALA A 223 9.20 9.32 -24.86
N GLN A 224 9.43 8.10 -25.35
CA GLN A 224 9.57 7.83 -26.78
C GLN A 224 8.29 8.19 -27.53
N VAL A 225 7.14 7.68 -27.09
CA VAL A 225 5.83 7.95 -27.72
C VAL A 225 5.53 9.44 -27.75
N PHE A 226 5.81 10.14 -26.64
CA PHE A 226 5.61 11.59 -26.56
C PHE A 226 6.53 12.36 -27.52
N VAL A 227 7.81 12.00 -27.60
CA VAL A 227 8.76 12.64 -28.52
C VAL A 227 8.44 12.32 -29.98
N GLU A 228 7.98 11.11 -30.30
CA GLU A 228 7.47 10.77 -31.64
C GLU A 228 6.29 11.66 -32.02
N TRP A 229 5.35 11.86 -31.09
CA TRP A 229 4.23 12.78 -31.29
C TRP A 229 4.71 14.22 -31.48
N LEU A 230 5.67 14.71 -30.67
CA LEU A 230 6.23 16.06 -30.83
C LEU A 230 6.85 16.26 -32.22
N VAL A 231 7.68 15.31 -32.66
CA VAL A 231 8.31 15.37 -33.99
C VAL A 231 7.27 15.31 -35.10
N LYS A 232 6.24 14.47 -34.96
CA LYS A 232 5.13 14.39 -35.92
C LYS A 232 4.31 15.68 -35.99
N MET A 233 4.06 16.31 -34.85
CA MET A 233 3.19 17.48 -34.74
C MET A 233 3.90 18.77 -35.17
N PHE A 234 5.15 18.95 -34.74
CA PHE A 234 5.87 20.22 -34.90
C PHE A 234 7.00 20.15 -35.94
N GLY A 235 7.46 18.94 -36.30
CA GLY A 235 8.58 18.76 -37.21
C GLY A 235 9.94 18.87 -36.52
N ALA A 236 10.90 18.06 -36.95
CA ALA A 236 12.24 18.03 -36.38
C ALA A 236 12.99 19.37 -36.55
N GLU A 237 12.82 20.04 -37.70
CA GLU A 237 13.49 21.31 -37.99
C GLU A 237 13.06 22.42 -37.04
N PHE A 238 11.75 22.55 -36.79
CA PHE A 238 11.22 23.52 -35.84
C PHE A 238 11.71 23.23 -34.42
N LEU A 239 11.67 21.97 -34.00
CA LEU A 239 12.15 21.56 -32.67
C LEU A 239 13.66 21.76 -32.50
N ALA A 240 14.44 21.75 -33.59
CA ALA A 240 15.86 22.03 -33.58
C ALA A 240 16.20 23.53 -33.76
N SER A 241 15.22 24.37 -34.04
CA SER A 241 15.45 25.80 -34.30
C SER A 241 15.91 26.54 -33.03
N GLY A 242 16.71 27.60 -33.22
CA GLY A 242 17.23 28.41 -32.13
C GLY A 242 18.10 27.61 -31.14
N LYS A 243 17.66 27.52 -29.88
CA LYS A 243 18.33 26.75 -28.82
C LYS A 243 17.69 25.37 -28.56
N GLY A 244 16.70 24.98 -29.38
CA GLY A 244 15.98 23.73 -29.25
C GLY A 244 14.92 23.71 -28.14
N VAL A 245 14.60 22.52 -27.65
CA VAL A 245 13.48 22.26 -26.73
C VAL A 245 13.89 22.46 -25.27
N VAL A 246 13.03 23.07 -24.46
CA VAL A 246 13.25 23.16 -23.00
C VAL A 246 12.32 22.16 -22.29
N ASP A 247 12.90 21.16 -21.63
CA ASP A 247 12.22 20.14 -20.84
C ASP A 247 12.14 20.60 -19.38
N VAL A 248 11.05 21.30 -19.04
CA VAL A 248 10.84 21.88 -17.71
C VAL A 248 10.16 20.88 -16.79
N ALA A 249 10.69 20.70 -15.57
CA ALA A 249 10.27 19.69 -14.61
C ALA A 249 10.33 18.25 -15.20
N GLY A 250 11.33 18.01 -16.07
CA GLY A 250 11.52 16.74 -16.78
C GLY A 250 11.94 15.55 -15.91
N GLY A 251 12.14 15.77 -14.60
CA GLY A 251 12.49 14.77 -13.62
C GLY A 251 13.83 14.12 -13.93
N ARG A 252 13.79 12.81 -14.23
CA ARG A 252 14.99 12.04 -14.64
C ARG A 252 15.45 12.32 -16.07
N GLY A 253 14.81 13.22 -16.80
CA GLY A 253 15.23 13.63 -18.14
C GLY A 253 14.96 12.59 -19.23
N SER A 254 13.92 11.74 -19.08
CA SER A 254 13.62 10.71 -20.09
C SER A 254 13.21 11.31 -21.44
N VAL A 255 12.51 12.45 -21.46
CA VAL A 255 12.15 13.15 -22.70
C VAL A 255 13.39 13.79 -23.31
N SER A 256 14.18 14.51 -22.52
CA SER A 256 15.49 15.04 -22.94
C SER A 256 16.41 13.97 -23.54
N PHE A 257 16.46 12.77 -22.96
CA PHE A 257 17.22 11.64 -23.51
C PHE A 257 16.71 11.21 -24.89
N GLU A 258 15.39 11.10 -25.07
CA GLU A 258 14.78 10.73 -26.35
C GLU A 258 14.97 11.80 -27.44
N LEU A 259 15.02 13.08 -27.06
CA LEU A 259 15.31 14.20 -27.97
C LEU A 259 16.80 14.21 -28.37
N TRP A 260 17.70 14.29 -27.38
CA TRP A 260 19.13 14.47 -27.63
C TRP A 260 19.83 13.19 -28.08
N ASN A 261 19.72 12.10 -27.30
CA ASN A 261 20.52 10.90 -27.53
C ASN A 261 20.00 10.08 -28.72
N LYS A 262 18.68 10.00 -28.90
CA LYS A 262 18.08 9.17 -29.95
C LYS A 262 17.88 9.93 -31.25
N ARG A 263 17.50 11.19 -31.20
CA ARG A 263 17.07 11.98 -32.39
C ARG A 263 17.97 13.15 -32.72
N ARG A 264 19.01 13.42 -31.92
CA ARG A 264 19.96 14.53 -32.10
C ARG A 264 19.28 15.90 -32.14
N LEU A 265 18.15 16.04 -31.46
CA LEU A 265 17.44 17.31 -31.30
C LEU A 265 18.00 18.05 -30.07
N PRO A 266 18.47 19.29 -30.21
CA PRO A 266 18.93 20.10 -29.09
C PRO A 266 17.84 20.25 -28.04
N CYS A 267 18.19 19.99 -26.78
CA CYS A 267 17.29 20.23 -25.67
C CYS A 267 18.02 20.63 -24.38
N THR A 268 17.33 21.36 -23.51
CA THR A 268 17.81 21.75 -22.19
C THR A 268 16.83 21.23 -21.13
N LEU A 269 17.31 20.38 -20.23
CA LEU A 269 16.55 19.91 -19.07
C LEU A 269 16.64 20.95 -17.95
N ILE A 270 15.50 21.40 -17.44
CA ILE A 270 15.40 22.26 -16.27
C ILE A 270 14.59 21.52 -15.22
N GLU A 271 15.26 21.03 -14.18
CA GLU A 271 14.62 20.37 -13.05
C GLU A 271 14.79 21.22 -11.78
N PRO A 272 13.71 21.59 -11.07
CA PRO A 272 13.84 22.29 -9.80
C PRO A 272 14.53 21.37 -8.79
N VAL A 273 15.54 21.91 -8.11
CA VAL A 273 16.11 21.25 -6.94
C VAL A 273 15.02 21.16 -5.87
N SER A 274 14.63 19.94 -5.51
CA SER A 274 13.77 19.75 -4.34
C SER A 274 14.61 20.06 -3.11
N TRP A 275 14.40 21.25 -2.52
CA TRP A 275 14.90 21.55 -1.19
C TRP A 275 14.13 20.68 -0.20
N ALA A 276 14.66 19.49 0.07
CA ALA A 276 14.26 18.74 1.25
C ALA A 276 14.82 19.50 2.46
N ARG A 277 13.98 20.32 3.09
CA ARG A 277 14.16 20.72 4.48
C ARG A 277 13.66 19.61 5.37
#